data_AF-A0A963S695-F1
#
_entry.id   AF-A0A963S695-F1
#
_cell.length_a   1.000
_cell.length_b   1.000
_cell.length_c   1.000
_cell.angle_alpha   90.00
_cell.angle_beta   90.00
_cell.angle_gamma   90.00
#
_symmetry.space_group_name_H-M   'P 1'
#
loop_
_entity.id
_entity.type
_entity.pdbx_description
1 polymer ?
#
loop_
_entity_poly.entity_id
_entity_poly.type
_entity_poly.pdbx_seq_one_letter_code
_entity_poly.pdbx_strand_id
1 'polypeptide(L)'
;MRRYFPVLSFLIAGAACAAGWAVSQGVADTPDEPATLEALGERLFFDVNLSANRTQACATCHNPEFGFSDPRGMASLGDDGESLGDRNAPTATYAAFTPLFHRTDEGKWVGGQFVDGRSSALEDQAGEPPLNPAEMGMPDKDAVVARLREDPVYQTSFPKFFETGILDDTEKAYGAMTKAVAAFERTDTFSPFDSRYDR
;
A
#
# COMPACT_ATOMS: atom_id res chain seq x y z
N MET A 1 47.29 -76.45 -38.74
CA MET A 1 48.04 -75.18 -38.66
C MET A 1 47.05 -74.03 -38.64
N ARG A 2 46.78 -73.44 -37.47
CA ARG A 2 46.09 -72.14 -37.34
C ARG A 2 46.61 -71.48 -36.07
N ARG A 3 46.99 -70.22 -36.23
CA ARG A 3 47.87 -69.44 -35.36
C ARG A 3 47.10 -68.83 -34.18
N TYR A 4 47.75 -68.81 -33.02
CA TYR A 4 47.37 -68.07 -31.82
C TYR A 4 47.46 -66.55 -32.05
N PHE A 5 46.50 -65.79 -31.53
CA PHE A 5 46.60 -64.35 -31.28
C PHE A 5 46.26 -64.09 -29.81
N PRO A 6 47.10 -63.39 -29.02
CA PRO A 6 46.76 -63.01 -27.66
C PRO A 6 45.98 -61.69 -27.67
N VAL A 7 44.89 -61.62 -26.92
CA VAL A 7 44.18 -60.36 -26.65
C VAL A 7 44.71 -59.81 -25.32
N LEU A 8 45.33 -58.63 -25.41
CA LEU A 8 45.92 -57.86 -24.33
C LEU A 8 44.80 -57.23 -23.48
N SER A 9 44.86 -57.43 -22.17
CA SER A 9 43.98 -56.77 -21.19
C SER A 9 44.36 -55.30 -21.00
N PHE A 10 43.39 -54.40 -21.10
CA PHE A 10 43.51 -53.02 -20.63
C PHE A 10 42.58 -52.80 -19.44
N LEU A 11 43.17 -52.58 -18.27
CA LEU A 11 42.52 -52.07 -17.07
C LEU A 11 42.35 -50.55 -17.22
N ILE A 12 41.11 -50.07 -17.24
CA ILE A 12 40.79 -48.64 -17.16
C ILE A 12 40.59 -48.29 -15.68
N ALA A 13 41.50 -47.49 -15.12
CA ALA A 13 41.34 -46.88 -13.81
C ALA A 13 40.40 -45.67 -13.92
N GLY A 14 39.22 -45.75 -13.29
CA GLY A 14 38.27 -44.65 -13.20
C GLY A 14 38.68 -43.66 -12.10
N ALA A 15 39.01 -42.43 -12.50
CA ALA A 15 39.15 -41.31 -11.58
C ALA A 15 37.75 -40.70 -11.32
N ALA A 16 37.26 -40.84 -10.09
CA ALA A 16 36.03 -40.18 -9.65
C ALA A 16 36.32 -38.74 -9.24
N CYS A 17 35.98 -37.78 -10.11
CA CYS A 17 35.89 -36.37 -9.73
C CYS A 17 34.59 -36.14 -8.95
N ALA A 18 34.70 -35.96 -7.64
CA ALA A 18 33.60 -35.45 -6.83
C ALA A 18 33.48 -33.93 -7.06
N ALA A 19 32.58 -33.53 -7.95
CA ALA A 19 32.17 -32.14 -8.09
C ALA A 19 31.27 -31.78 -6.89
N GLY A 20 31.80 -31.00 -5.96
CA GLY A 20 31.03 -30.40 -4.88
C GLY A 20 30.07 -29.35 -5.46
N TRP A 21 28.77 -29.61 -5.33
CA TRP A 21 27.74 -28.62 -5.64
C TRP A 21 27.68 -27.64 -4.48
N ALA A 22 28.29 -26.47 -4.64
CA ALA A 22 28.06 -25.35 -3.75
C ALA A 22 26.64 -24.83 -4.01
N VAL A 23 25.74 -25.08 -3.06
CA VAL A 23 24.42 -24.46 -3.02
C VAL A 23 24.64 -22.99 -2.65
N SER A 24 24.55 -22.10 -3.64
CA SER A 24 24.45 -20.67 -3.40
C SER A 24 23.15 -20.42 -2.65
N GLN A 25 23.24 -20.09 -1.36
CA GLN A 25 22.10 -19.58 -0.60
C GLN A 25 21.71 -18.25 -1.23
N GLY A 26 20.56 -18.23 -1.91
CA GLY A 26 19.98 -16.99 -2.41
C GLY A 26 19.77 -16.03 -1.24
N VAL A 27 20.23 -14.79 -1.41
CA VAL A 27 19.82 -13.66 -0.57
C VAL A 27 18.28 -13.69 -0.55
N ALA A 28 17.70 -13.83 0.64
CA ALA A 28 16.26 -13.73 0.82
C ALA A 28 15.81 -12.39 0.23
N ASP A 29 14.82 -12.44 -0.66
CA ASP A 29 14.20 -11.30 -1.30
C ASP A 29 13.44 -10.52 -0.20
N THR A 30 14.13 -9.59 0.47
CA THR A 30 13.47 -8.64 1.36
C THR A 30 12.55 -7.82 0.48
N PRO A 31 11.22 -7.75 0.78
CA PRO A 31 10.30 -6.90 0.02
C PRO A 31 10.90 -5.50 -0.13
N ASP A 32 10.82 -4.94 -1.34
CA ASP A 32 11.50 -3.69 -1.65
C ASP A 32 10.99 -2.59 -0.70
N GLU A 33 11.92 -2.05 0.09
CA GLU A 33 11.62 -1.10 1.15
C GLU A 33 11.25 0.26 0.52
N PRO A 34 10.15 0.92 0.96
CA PRO A 34 9.79 2.23 0.42
C PRO A 34 10.93 3.24 0.53
N ALA A 35 11.37 3.78 -0.61
CA ALA A 35 12.46 4.73 -0.69
C ALA A 35 12.03 6.19 -0.45
N THR A 36 10.73 6.48 -0.59
CA THR A 36 10.14 7.81 -0.33
C THR A 36 8.88 7.71 0.52
N LEU A 37 8.42 8.84 1.06
CA LEU A 37 7.18 8.89 1.85
C LEU A 37 5.96 8.56 0.98
N GLU A 38 5.98 8.98 -0.29
CA GLU A 38 4.95 8.67 -1.27
C GLU A 38 4.92 7.17 -1.59
N ALA A 39 6.07 6.50 -1.71
CA ALA A 39 6.11 5.05 -1.90
C ALA A 39 5.60 4.28 -0.66
N LEU A 40 5.83 4.81 0.55
CA LEU A 40 5.22 4.27 1.78
C LEU A 40 3.70 4.47 1.75
N GLY A 41 3.25 5.66 1.32
CA GLY A 41 1.84 5.97 1.13
C GLY A 41 1.16 5.07 0.10
N GLU A 42 1.82 4.82 -1.03
CA GLU A 42 1.37 3.89 -2.06
C GLU A 42 1.17 2.50 -1.47
N ARG A 43 2.18 1.97 -0.76
CA ARG A 43 2.08 0.67 -0.10
C ARG A 43 0.86 0.61 0.83
N LEU A 44 0.63 1.63 1.66
CA LEU A 44 -0.52 1.70 2.57
C LEU A 44 -1.86 1.79 1.81
N PHE A 45 -1.91 2.56 0.71
CA PHE A 45 -3.11 2.76 -0.10
C PHE A 45 -3.65 1.46 -0.71
N PHE A 46 -2.75 0.51 -0.99
CA PHE A 46 -3.08 -0.81 -1.52
C PHE A 46 -3.07 -1.94 -0.46
N ASP A 47 -2.84 -1.65 0.82
CA ASP A 47 -2.74 -2.66 1.88
C ASP A 47 -4.11 -3.02 2.47
N VAL A 48 -4.56 -4.25 2.21
CA VAL A 48 -5.81 -4.77 2.77
C VAL A 48 -5.72 -5.04 4.27
N ASN A 49 -4.53 -5.16 4.86
CA ASN A 49 -4.38 -5.45 6.29
C ASN A 49 -4.92 -4.34 7.20
N LEU A 50 -5.17 -3.16 6.66
CA LEU A 50 -5.70 -2.01 7.38
C LEU A 50 -7.23 -2.05 7.56
N SER A 51 -7.92 -3.05 7.02
CA SER A 51 -9.35 -3.30 7.27
C SER A 51 -9.58 -4.45 8.26
N ALA A 52 -10.74 -4.48 8.92
CA ALA A 52 -11.01 -5.38 10.04
C ALA A 52 -10.84 -6.85 9.66
N ASN A 53 -11.48 -7.28 8.57
CA ASN A 53 -11.47 -8.62 7.99
C ASN A 53 -10.38 -8.83 6.95
N ARG A 54 -9.55 -7.81 6.70
CA ARG A 54 -8.46 -7.82 5.71
C ARG A 54 -8.94 -8.05 4.28
N THR A 55 -10.09 -7.51 3.93
CA THR A 55 -10.68 -7.67 2.58
C THR A 55 -10.64 -6.40 1.74
N GLN A 56 -10.37 -5.25 2.39
CA GLN A 56 -10.46 -3.93 1.76
C GLN A 56 -9.22 -3.08 2.03
N ALA A 57 -8.78 -2.34 1.00
CA ALA A 57 -7.80 -1.26 1.07
C ALA A 57 -8.43 0.05 0.54
N CYS A 58 -7.70 1.18 0.60
CA CYS A 58 -8.16 2.44 -0.03
C CYS A 58 -8.46 2.23 -1.52
N ALA A 59 -7.56 1.53 -2.22
CA ALA A 59 -7.67 1.20 -3.63
C ALA A 59 -8.89 0.33 -4.02
N THR A 60 -9.52 -0.34 -3.05
CA THR A 60 -10.73 -1.14 -3.31
C THR A 60 -11.92 -0.25 -3.69
N CYS A 61 -12.08 0.89 -3.01
CA CYS A 61 -13.10 1.90 -3.32
C CYS A 61 -12.56 2.98 -4.26
N HIS A 62 -11.25 3.25 -4.24
CA HIS A 62 -10.59 4.22 -5.10
C HIS A 62 -9.73 3.52 -6.15
N ASN A 63 -10.38 2.83 -7.10
CA ASN A 63 -9.68 1.97 -8.06
C ASN A 63 -8.95 2.80 -9.14
N PRO A 64 -7.61 2.66 -9.30
CA PRO A 64 -6.83 3.39 -10.29
C PRO A 64 -7.32 3.21 -11.73
N GLU A 65 -7.84 2.03 -12.09
CA GLU A 65 -8.35 1.73 -13.43
C GLU A 65 -9.62 2.51 -13.78
N PHE A 66 -10.30 3.07 -12.77
CA PHE A 66 -11.53 3.84 -12.89
C PHE A 66 -11.34 5.28 -12.41
N GLY A 67 -10.14 5.82 -12.55
CA GLY A 67 -9.81 7.19 -12.12
C GLY A 67 -10.02 7.36 -10.62
N PHE A 68 -9.59 6.38 -9.83
CA PHE A 68 -9.71 6.34 -8.38
C PHE A 68 -11.14 6.51 -7.86
N SER A 69 -12.11 5.92 -8.57
CA SER A 69 -13.51 5.83 -8.17
C SER A 69 -13.96 4.36 -8.04
N ASP A 70 -15.11 4.12 -7.40
CA ASP A 70 -15.60 2.76 -7.16
C ASP A 70 -16.49 2.28 -8.32
N PRO A 71 -16.10 1.25 -9.08
CA PRO A 71 -16.93 0.71 -10.15
C PRO A 71 -18.05 -0.24 -9.69
N ARG A 72 -18.13 -0.57 -8.39
CA ARG A 72 -18.97 -1.66 -7.86
C ARG A 72 -20.42 -1.27 -7.58
N GLY A 73 -20.78 0.02 -7.58
CA GLY A 73 -22.15 0.45 -7.32
C GLY A 73 -22.32 1.95 -7.06
N MET A 74 -23.52 2.36 -6.64
CA MET A 74 -23.84 3.76 -6.27
C MET A 74 -23.27 4.16 -4.90
N ALA A 75 -23.03 3.18 -4.04
CA ALA A 75 -22.34 3.30 -2.77
C ALA A 75 -21.37 2.13 -2.65
N SER A 76 -20.26 2.34 -1.96
CA SER A 76 -19.22 1.33 -1.77
C SER A 76 -19.63 0.32 -0.71
N LEU A 77 -19.43 -0.96 -1.00
CA LEU A 77 -19.57 -2.06 -0.03
C LEU A 77 -18.35 -2.05 0.89
N GLY A 78 -18.59 -2.08 2.19
CA GLY A 78 -17.57 -2.13 3.22
C GLY A 78 -16.91 -3.51 3.37
N ASP A 79 -15.91 -3.56 4.24
CA ASP A 79 -15.08 -4.73 4.54
C ASP A 79 -15.85 -5.91 5.16
N ASP A 80 -17.02 -5.69 5.72
CA ASP A 80 -17.90 -6.76 6.20
C ASP A 80 -18.66 -7.49 5.07
N GLY A 81 -18.62 -6.96 3.85
CA GLY A 81 -19.34 -7.49 2.70
C GLY A 81 -20.86 -7.28 2.76
N GLU A 82 -21.37 -6.50 3.71
CA GLU A 82 -22.80 -6.26 3.96
C GLU A 82 -23.14 -4.77 4.04
N SER A 83 -22.34 -3.99 4.76
CA SER A 83 -22.55 -2.55 4.97
C SER A 83 -22.27 -1.76 3.70
N LEU A 84 -23.10 -0.74 3.47
CA LEU A 84 -22.90 0.25 2.42
C LEU A 84 -22.73 1.62 3.04
N GLY A 85 -21.82 2.43 2.48
CA GLY A 85 -21.79 3.87 2.77
C GLY A 85 -23.11 4.55 2.39
N ASP A 86 -23.38 5.72 3.00
CA ASP A 86 -24.56 6.53 2.67
C ASP A 86 -24.34 7.43 1.43
N ARG A 87 -23.13 7.42 0.87
CA ARG A 87 -22.67 8.28 -0.22
C ARG A 87 -21.85 7.47 -1.22
N ASN A 88 -21.81 7.96 -2.45
CA ASN A 88 -20.88 7.47 -3.47
C ASN A 88 -19.44 7.87 -3.10
N ALA A 89 -18.48 6.98 -3.29
CA ALA A 89 -17.05 7.31 -3.18
C ALA A 89 -16.66 8.26 -4.34
N PRO A 90 -16.27 9.52 -4.06
CA PRO A 90 -15.79 10.42 -5.11
C PRO A 90 -14.47 9.90 -5.69
N THR A 91 -14.09 10.40 -6.86
CA THR A 91 -12.72 10.20 -7.36
C THR A 91 -11.70 10.80 -6.39
N ALA A 92 -10.60 10.09 -6.14
CA ALA A 92 -9.44 10.67 -5.43
C ALA A 92 -8.56 11.52 -6.38
N THR A 93 -8.74 11.39 -7.71
CA THR A 93 -8.00 12.17 -8.71
C THR A 93 -8.27 13.66 -8.50
N TYR A 94 -7.20 14.46 -8.49
CA TYR A 94 -7.20 15.90 -8.23
C TYR A 94 -7.71 16.34 -6.83
N ALA A 95 -8.04 15.42 -5.91
CA ALA A 95 -8.53 15.78 -4.57
C ALA A 95 -7.53 16.63 -3.77
N ALA A 96 -6.23 16.42 -4.02
CA ALA A 96 -5.12 17.20 -3.47
C ALA A 96 -5.17 18.70 -3.73
N PHE A 97 -5.91 19.16 -4.76
CA PHE A 97 -6.09 20.58 -5.04
C PHE A 97 -7.19 21.25 -4.21
N THR A 98 -7.96 20.46 -3.46
CA THR A 98 -8.97 21.01 -2.55
C THR A 98 -8.28 21.74 -1.41
N PRO A 99 -8.52 23.04 -1.20
CA PRO A 99 -7.86 23.79 -0.15
C PRO A 99 -8.34 23.32 1.23
N LEU A 100 -7.60 23.71 2.27
CA LEU A 100 -8.04 23.52 3.65
C LEU A 100 -9.43 24.12 3.86
N PHE A 101 -10.23 23.50 4.73
CA PHE A 101 -11.55 24.01 5.05
C PHE A 101 -11.44 25.38 5.74
N HIS A 102 -11.99 26.41 5.10
CA HIS A 102 -11.96 27.78 5.62
C HIS A 102 -13.17 28.58 5.16
N ARG A 103 -13.34 29.77 5.75
CA ARG A 103 -14.34 30.75 5.35
C ARG A 103 -13.65 31.93 4.68
N THR A 104 -14.10 32.31 3.48
CA THR A 104 -13.56 33.47 2.76
C THR A 104 -14.02 34.78 3.39
N ASP A 105 -13.42 35.90 2.99
CA ASP A 105 -13.78 37.24 3.45
C ASP A 105 -15.22 37.63 3.06
N GLU A 106 -15.74 37.06 1.95
CA GLU A 106 -17.15 37.20 1.53
C GLU A 106 -18.11 36.28 2.31
N GLY A 107 -17.59 35.53 3.27
CA GLY A 107 -18.37 34.69 4.17
C GLY A 107 -18.77 33.32 3.62
N LYS A 108 -18.16 32.86 2.51
CA LYS A 108 -18.42 31.54 1.91
C LYS A 108 -17.50 30.47 2.49
N TRP A 109 -18.02 29.26 2.69
CA TRP A 109 -17.20 28.10 3.06
C TRP A 109 -16.56 27.48 1.80
N VAL A 110 -15.27 27.17 1.88
CA VAL A 110 -14.47 26.64 0.77
C VAL A 110 -13.51 25.58 1.31
N GLY A 111 -13.30 24.53 0.52
CA GLY A 111 -12.33 23.48 0.81
C GLY A 111 -12.88 22.39 1.72
N GLY A 112 -11.95 21.67 2.34
CA GLY A 112 -12.24 20.47 3.11
C GLY A 112 -12.47 19.26 2.22
N GLN A 113 -12.20 18.09 2.78
CA GLN A 113 -12.42 16.80 2.17
C GLN A 113 -13.77 16.23 2.57
N PHE A 114 -14.19 15.17 1.86
CA PHE A 114 -15.55 14.68 1.79
C PHE A 114 -16.55 15.67 1.18
N VAL A 115 -17.69 15.15 0.73
CA VAL A 115 -18.75 15.95 0.09
C VAL A 115 -19.39 17.00 1.01
N ASP A 116 -19.22 16.86 2.33
CA ASP A 116 -19.68 17.82 3.34
C ASP A 116 -18.55 18.65 3.97
N GLY A 117 -17.30 18.49 3.50
CA GLY A 117 -16.16 19.29 3.96
C GLY A 117 -15.74 19.06 5.41
N ARG A 118 -16.16 17.94 6.03
CA ARG A 118 -15.99 17.72 7.48
C ARG A 118 -14.53 17.52 7.93
N SER A 119 -13.64 17.11 7.03
CA SER A 119 -12.20 16.99 7.31
C SER A 119 -11.48 18.15 6.63
N SER A 120 -10.59 18.83 7.34
CA SER A 120 -9.98 20.05 6.80
C SER A 120 -8.95 19.75 5.73
N ALA A 121 -8.13 18.71 5.93
CA ALA A 121 -7.05 18.30 5.06
C ALA A 121 -7.17 16.85 4.57
N LEU A 122 -6.37 16.47 3.57
CA LEU A 122 -6.26 15.07 3.11
C LEU A 122 -5.77 14.15 4.24
N GLU A 123 -4.84 14.60 5.07
CA GLU A 123 -4.34 13.84 6.22
C GLU A 123 -5.43 13.53 7.24
N ASP A 124 -6.37 14.45 7.43
CA ASP A 124 -7.50 14.24 8.32
C ASP A 124 -8.43 13.19 7.71
N GLN A 125 -8.72 13.33 6.41
CA GLN A 125 -9.60 12.44 5.66
C GLN A 125 -9.07 11.00 5.59
N ALA A 126 -7.79 10.81 5.31
CA ALA A 126 -7.16 9.49 5.21
C ALA A 126 -7.23 8.69 6.52
N GLY A 127 -7.46 9.38 7.66
CA GLY A 127 -7.65 8.77 8.96
C GLY A 127 -9.09 8.37 9.30
N GLU A 128 -10.10 8.74 8.51
CA GLU A 128 -11.50 8.41 8.81
C GLU A 128 -11.95 7.03 8.29
N PRO A 129 -11.71 6.64 7.02
CA PRO A 129 -12.13 5.35 6.48
C PRO A 129 -11.70 4.11 7.26
N PRO A 130 -10.44 4.03 7.79
CA PRO A 130 -10.02 2.88 8.58
C PRO A 130 -10.95 2.58 9.76
N LEU A 131 -11.50 3.60 10.41
CA LEU A 131 -12.31 3.48 11.63
C LEU A 131 -13.82 3.47 11.37
N ASN A 132 -14.25 3.75 10.15
CA ASN A 132 -15.68 3.76 9.83
C ASN A 132 -16.19 2.31 9.69
N PRO A 133 -17.16 1.85 10.53
CA PRO A 133 -17.70 0.50 10.49
C PRO A 133 -18.40 0.14 9.16
N ALA A 134 -18.87 1.13 8.40
CA ALA A 134 -19.46 0.90 7.08
C ALA A 134 -18.41 0.87 5.95
N GLU A 135 -17.14 1.13 6.25
CA GLU A 135 -16.04 1.18 5.28
C GLU A 135 -14.98 0.11 5.61
N MET A 136 -13.88 0.44 6.30
CA MET A 136 -12.81 -0.52 6.61
C MET A 136 -12.95 -1.16 8.00
N GLY A 137 -13.74 -0.55 8.89
CA GLY A 137 -14.29 -1.19 10.08
C GLY A 137 -13.34 -1.51 11.23
N MET A 138 -12.14 -0.93 11.29
CA MET A 138 -11.24 -1.11 12.42
C MET A 138 -11.85 -0.51 13.70
N PRO A 139 -11.73 -1.18 14.85
CA PRO A 139 -12.43 -0.75 16.07
C PRO A 139 -11.87 0.55 16.66
N ASP A 140 -10.57 0.80 16.49
CA ASP A 140 -9.86 1.96 17.00
C ASP A 140 -8.49 2.10 16.32
N LYS A 141 -7.79 3.21 16.60
CA LYS A 141 -6.43 3.46 16.09
C LYS A 141 -5.41 2.46 16.61
N ASP A 142 -5.58 1.94 17.83
CA ASP A 142 -4.66 0.95 18.41
C ASP A 142 -4.64 -0.32 17.56
N ALA A 143 -5.82 -0.77 17.11
CA ALA A 143 -5.94 -1.91 16.21
C ALA A 143 -5.26 -1.64 14.86
N VAL A 144 -5.41 -0.44 14.28
CA VAL A 144 -4.71 -0.08 13.03
C VAL A 144 -3.20 -0.10 13.21
N VAL A 145 -2.70 0.51 14.28
CA VAL A 145 -1.26 0.56 14.57
C VAL A 145 -0.71 -0.84 14.89
N ALA A 146 -1.51 -1.70 15.51
CA ALA A 146 -1.16 -3.11 15.67
C ALA A 146 -0.95 -3.81 14.32
N ARG A 147 -1.80 -3.54 13.30
CA ARG A 147 -1.60 -4.06 11.94
C ARG A 147 -0.34 -3.51 11.29
N LEU A 148 -0.04 -2.22 11.46
CA LEU A 148 1.21 -1.63 10.98
C LEU A 148 2.43 -2.34 11.59
N ARG A 149 2.38 -2.69 12.89
CA ARG A 149 3.46 -3.42 13.56
C ARG A 149 3.60 -4.87 13.11
N GLU A 150 2.59 -5.48 12.49
CA GLU A 150 2.68 -6.85 11.96
C GLU A 150 3.60 -6.94 10.73
N ASP A 151 3.70 -5.89 9.92
CA ASP A 151 4.49 -5.87 8.69
C ASP A 151 5.95 -5.46 8.98
N PRO A 152 6.95 -6.34 8.72
CA PRO A 152 8.36 -6.01 8.88
C PRO A 152 8.79 -4.78 8.07
N VAL A 153 8.18 -4.53 6.90
CA VAL A 153 8.49 -3.38 6.05
C VAL A 153 8.04 -2.08 6.71
N TYR A 154 6.91 -2.07 7.42
CA TYR A 154 6.47 -0.88 8.16
C TYR A 154 7.34 -0.61 9.39
N GLN A 155 7.76 -1.67 10.09
CA GLN A 155 8.66 -1.54 11.24
C GLN A 155 9.99 -0.85 10.88
N THR A 156 10.49 -1.07 9.67
CA THR A 156 11.74 -0.49 9.15
C THR A 156 11.53 0.83 8.41
N SER A 157 10.44 0.99 7.67
CA SER A 157 10.20 2.19 6.83
C SER A 157 9.64 3.38 7.60
N PHE A 158 8.71 3.20 8.54
CA PHE A 158 8.13 4.31 9.32
C PHE A 158 9.21 5.11 10.07
N PRO A 159 10.15 4.48 10.81
CA PRO A 159 11.21 5.23 11.50
C PRO A 159 12.17 6.01 10.58
N LYS A 160 12.25 5.67 9.28
CA LYS A 160 13.11 6.39 8.32
C LYS A 160 12.54 7.76 7.94
N PHE A 161 11.21 7.88 7.84
CA PHE A 161 10.54 9.11 7.41
C PHE A 161 10.03 9.96 8.57
N PHE A 162 9.91 9.37 9.76
CA PHE A 162 9.41 10.03 10.96
C PHE A 162 10.46 10.00 12.07
N GLU A 163 10.12 9.49 13.26
CA GLU A 163 11.03 9.36 14.39
C GLU A 163 11.23 7.89 14.79
N THR A 164 12.36 7.58 15.42
CA THR A 164 12.59 6.24 15.98
C THR A 164 11.54 5.96 17.06
N GLY A 165 10.96 4.75 17.05
CA GLY A 165 9.86 4.39 17.95
C GLY A 165 8.52 5.04 17.59
N ILE A 166 8.37 5.64 16.40
CA ILE A 166 7.10 6.23 15.94
C ILE A 166 5.94 5.24 16.07
N LEU A 167 6.18 3.95 15.81
CA LEU A 167 5.16 2.91 15.91
C LEU A 167 4.82 2.55 17.36
N ASP A 168 5.54 3.01 18.38
CA ASP A 168 5.26 2.70 19.79
C ASP A 168 4.16 3.60 20.38
N ASP A 169 3.90 4.75 19.76
CA ASP A 169 2.85 5.70 20.14
C ASP A 169 1.73 5.66 19.10
N THR A 170 0.54 5.25 19.52
CA THR A 170 -0.60 5.04 18.62
C THR A 170 -1.00 6.31 17.86
N GLU A 171 -1.06 7.46 18.54
CA GLU A 171 -1.50 8.70 17.91
C GLU A 171 -0.47 9.18 16.89
N LYS A 172 0.81 9.07 17.21
CA LYS A 172 1.88 9.43 16.27
C LYS A 172 1.97 8.47 15.10
N ALA A 173 1.87 7.16 15.33
CA ALA A 173 1.88 6.14 14.30
C ALA A 173 0.70 6.28 13.34
N TYR A 174 -0.51 6.50 13.89
CA TYR A 174 -1.70 6.74 13.09
C TYR A 174 -1.57 8.03 12.26
N GLY A 175 -1.11 9.12 12.87
CA GLY A 175 -0.85 10.37 12.14
C GLY A 175 0.27 10.26 11.11
N ALA A 176 1.25 9.39 11.30
CA ALA A 176 2.28 9.09 10.32
C ALA A 176 1.72 8.31 9.12
N MET A 177 0.83 7.34 9.36
CA MET A 177 0.11 6.62 8.32
C MET A 177 -0.70 7.57 7.44
N THR A 178 -1.49 8.46 8.05
CA THR A 178 -2.33 9.39 7.26
C THR A 178 -1.50 10.38 6.45
N LYS A 179 -0.37 10.85 6.99
CA LYS A 179 0.60 11.68 6.25
C LYS A 179 1.21 10.96 5.06
N ALA A 180 1.57 9.69 5.21
CA ALA A 180 2.13 8.90 4.12
C ALA A 180 1.10 8.71 3.00
N VAL A 181 -0.12 8.30 3.33
CA VAL A 181 -1.22 8.17 2.35
C VAL A 181 -1.49 9.49 1.63
N ALA A 182 -1.62 10.60 2.37
CA ALA A 182 -1.83 11.91 1.78
C ALA A 182 -0.63 12.41 0.95
N ALA A 183 0.60 11.94 1.19
CA ALA A 183 1.75 12.24 0.34
C ALA A 183 1.62 11.53 -1.01
N PHE A 184 1.21 10.25 -1.02
CA PHE A 184 0.95 9.51 -2.25
C PHE A 184 -0.18 10.15 -3.09
N GLU A 185 -1.27 10.57 -2.45
CA GLU A 185 -2.42 11.21 -3.13
C GLU A 185 -2.07 12.58 -3.75
N ARG A 186 -0.92 13.16 -3.43
CA ARG A 186 -0.40 14.40 -4.03
C ARG A 186 0.52 14.17 -5.22
N THR A 187 0.78 12.93 -5.60
CA THR A 187 1.66 12.61 -6.74
C THR A 187 0.96 12.82 -8.08
N ASP A 188 1.75 12.89 -9.16
CA ASP A 188 1.25 12.99 -10.53
C ASP A 188 0.34 11.83 -10.93
N THR A 189 0.44 10.68 -10.26
CA THR A 189 -0.49 9.54 -10.40
C THR A 189 -1.95 9.96 -10.21
N PHE A 190 -2.22 10.86 -9.27
CA PHE A 190 -3.56 11.37 -8.99
C PHE A 190 -3.89 12.65 -9.75
N SER A 191 -2.92 13.25 -10.45
CA SER A 191 -3.07 14.57 -11.07
C SER A 191 -2.28 14.67 -12.37
N PRO A 192 -2.55 13.82 -13.39
CA PRO A 192 -1.69 13.72 -14.56
C PRO A 192 -1.79 14.91 -15.53
N PHE A 193 -2.89 15.68 -15.48
CA PHE A 193 -3.17 16.81 -16.38
C PHE A 193 -2.92 16.52 -17.87
N ASP A 194 -3.33 15.34 -18.34
CA ASP A 194 -3.04 14.83 -19.69
C ASP A 194 -4.30 14.53 -20.51
N SER A 195 -5.47 15.04 -20.09
CA SER A 195 -6.73 14.84 -20.79
C SER A 195 -6.75 15.51 -22.17
N ARG A 196 -7.78 15.26 -22.98
CA ARG A 196 -7.93 15.97 -24.27
C ARG A 196 -8.07 17.49 -24.09
N TYR A 197 -8.60 17.95 -22.96
CA TYR A 197 -8.75 19.38 -22.67
C TYR A 197 -7.40 20.05 -22.36
N ASP A 198 -6.48 19.32 -21.73
CA ASP A 198 -5.16 19.84 -21.34
C ASP A 198 -4.19 20.01 -22.52
N ARG A 199 -4.44 19.30 -23.63
CA ARG A 199 -3.61 19.31 -24.86
C ARG A 199 -4.04 20.34 -25.88
#